data_AF-A0A3A0EVB1-F1
#
_entry.id   AF-A0A3A0EVB1-F1
#
_cell.length_a   1.000
_cell.length_b   1.000
_cell.length_c   1.000
_cell.angle_alpha   90.00
_cell.angle_beta   90.00
_cell.angle_gamma   90.00
#
_symmetry.space_group_name_H-M   'P 1'
#
loop_
_entity.id
_entity.type
_entity.pdbx_description
1 polymer ?
#
loop_
_entity_poly.entity_id
_entity_poly.type
_entity_poly.pdbx_seq_one_letter_code
_entity_poly.pdbx_strand_id
1 'polypeptide(L)' 'MAVYACDVIGTGTDDDPFRPAIDDHLKGWSAVDGRADPTQATGSMLAFCDPSPEEAVVIAGDARIEVIA' A
#
# COMPACT_ATOMS: atom_id res chain seq x y z
N MET A 1 -1.89 -5.53 -14.28
CA MET A 1 -1.78 -5.60 -12.82
C MET A 1 -0.36 -5.28 -12.44
N ALA A 2 -0.17 -4.14 -11.78
CA ALA A 2 1.11 -3.71 -11.25
C ALA A 2 1.25 -4.15 -9.78
N VAL A 3 2.49 -4.35 -9.35
CA VAL A 3 2.83 -4.71 -7.98
C VAL A 3 3.63 -3.59 -7.34
N TYR A 4 3.19 -3.17 -6.15
CA TYR A 4 3.83 -2.11 -5.38
C TYR A 4 4.26 -2.60 -4.01
N ALA A 5 5.48 -2.29 -3.59
CA ALA A 5 5.85 -2.35 -2.18
C ALA A 5 5.45 -1.04 -1.53
N CYS A 6 4.61 -1.12 -0.50
CA CYS A 6 4.07 0.03 0.19
C CYS A 6 4.44 -0.01 1.67
N ASP A 7 4.76 1.12 2.26
CA ASP A 7 4.75 1.26 3.71
C ASP A 7 3.35 0.93 4.25
N VAL A 8 3.32 0.40 5.48
CA VAL A 8 2.06 0.17 6.19
C VAL A 8 1.64 1.43 6.92
N ILE A 9 0.41 1.84 6.69
CA ILE A 9 -0.24 2.98 7.36
C ILE A 9 -1.43 2.51 8.19
N GLY A 10 -1.96 3.41 9.01
CA GLY A 10 -3.01 3.12 9.98
C GLY A 10 -2.46 2.69 11.34
N THR A 11 -3.33 2.71 12.35
CA THR A 11 -2.99 2.39 13.74
C THR A 11 -3.29 0.95 14.13
N GLY A 12 -4.00 0.20 13.26
CA GLY A 12 -4.37 -1.19 13.50
C GLY A 12 -5.60 -1.36 14.40
N THR A 13 -6.31 -0.28 14.67
CA THR A 13 -7.59 -0.32 15.39
C THR A 13 -8.72 -0.67 14.44
N ASP A 14 -9.89 -1.04 14.97
CA ASP A 14 -11.06 -1.38 14.15
C ASP A 14 -11.50 -0.20 13.26
N ASP A 15 -11.33 1.04 13.75
CA ASP A 15 -11.67 2.27 13.02
C ASP A 15 -10.57 2.72 12.04
N ASP A 16 -9.34 2.25 12.22
CA ASP A 16 -8.18 2.62 11.40
C ASP A 16 -7.24 1.41 11.21
N PRO A 17 -7.68 0.42 10.42
CA PRO A 17 -6.94 -0.82 10.22
C PRO A 17 -5.65 -0.57 9.45
N PHE A 18 -4.69 -1.49 9.65
CA PHE A 18 -3.47 -1.50 8.86
C PHE A 18 -3.75 -1.75 7.39
N ARG A 19 -3.14 -0.94 6.53
CA ARG A 19 -3.31 -0.98 5.09
C ARG A 19 -2.06 -0.44 4.38
N PRO A 20 -1.84 -0.80 3.11
CA PRO A 20 -0.74 -0.23 2.33
C PRO A 20 -0.97 1.26 2.07
N ALA A 21 0.11 2.05 2.02
CA ALA A 21 0.07 3.48 1.69
C ALA A 21 -0.63 3.81 0.35
N ILE A 22 -0.70 2.84 -0.58
CA ILE A 22 -1.44 2.99 -1.84
C ILE A 22 -2.95 3.25 -1.64
N ASP A 23 -3.49 2.89 -0.47
CA ASP A 23 -4.88 3.16 -0.10
C ASP A 23 -5.22 4.66 -0.10
N ASP A 24 -4.23 5.54 0.10
CA ASP A 24 -4.42 6.99 0.02
C ASP A 24 -4.74 7.47 -1.42
N HIS A 25 -4.37 6.68 -2.43
CA HIS A 25 -4.44 7.07 -3.86
C HIS A 25 -5.49 6.30 -4.64
N LEU A 26 -5.70 5.02 -4.32
CA LEU A 26 -6.59 4.13 -5.07
C LEU A 26 -7.36 3.24 -4.08
N LYS A 27 -8.66 3.07 -4.33
CA LYS A 27 -9.47 2.02 -3.69
C LYS A 27 -9.66 0.86 -4.68
N GLY A 28 -9.46 -0.37 -4.23
CA GLY A 28 -9.52 -1.55 -5.11
C GLY A 28 -8.19 -2.28 -5.30
N TRP A 29 -7.31 -2.21 -4.31
CA TRP A 29 -6.11 -3.03 -4.21
C TRP A 29 -6.42 -4.34 -3.48
N SER A 30 -5.62 -5.36 -3.77
CA SER A 30 -5.43 -6.50 -2.86
C SER A 30 -4.00 -6.45 -2.33
N ALA A 31 -3.76 -6.97 -1.13
CA ALA A 31 -2.43 -6.90 -0.54
C ALA A 31 -2.04 -8.18 0.19
N VAL A 32 -0.73 -8.44 0.21
CA VAL A 32 -0.10 -9.44 1.09
C VAL A 32 0.66 -8.69 2.17
N ASP A 33 0.40 -9.05 3.42
CA ASP A 33 1.11 -8.51 4.57
C ASP A 33 2.52 -9.10 4.64
N GLY A 34 3.53 -8.25 4.39
CA GLY A 34 4.94 -8.60 4.45
C GLY A 34 5.60 -8.23 5.79
N ARG A 35 4.84 -7.73 6.77
CA ARG A 35 5.37 -7.37 8.08
C ARG A 35 5.78 -8.61 8.86
N ALA A 36 6.88 -8.48 9.60
CA ALA A 36 7.33 -9.52 10.53
C ALA A 36 6.42 -9.60 11.78
N ASP A 37 5.86 -8.47 12.21
CA ASP A 37 4.90 -8.37 13.30
C ASP A 37 3.62 -7.68 12.78
N PRO A 38 2.49 -8.41 12.65
CA PRO A 38 1.25 -7.86 12.10
C PRO A 38 0.56 -6.85 13.03
N THR A 39 1.07 -6.65 14.26
CA THR A 39 0.52 -5.70 15.23
C THR A 39 1.18 -4.31 15.15
N GLN A 40 2.22 -4.14 14.34
CA GLN A 40 2.99 -2.89 14.24
C GLN A 40 2.85 -2.22 12.89
N ALA A 41 2.80 -0.89 12.86
CA ALA A 41 2.79 -0.07 11.64
C ALA A 41 4.18 0.03 10.99
N THR A 42 5.01 -1.01 11.05
CA THR A 42 6.39 -0.99 10.59
C THR A 42 6.65 -2.17 9.66
N GLY A 43 7.26 -1.90 8.52
CA GLY A 43 7.46 -2.85 7.43
C GLY A 43 6.61 -2.48 6.22
N SER A 44 6.42 -3.45 5.32
CA SER A 44 5.80 -3.22 4.02
C SER A 44 4.71 -4.22 3.71
N MET A 45 3.71 -3.77 2.94
CA MET A 45 2.70 -4.59 2.29
C MET A 45 2.95 -4.60 0.79
N LEU A 46 2.79 -5.76 0.15
CA LEU A 46 2.80 -5.87 -1.30
C LEU A 46 1.38 -5.69 -1.81
N ALA A 47 1.12 -4.59 -2.51
CA ALA A 47 -0.18 -4.28 -3.09
C ALA A 47 -0.23 -4.62 -4.58
N PHE A 48 -1.35 -5.21 -5.00
CA PHE A 48 -1.67 -5.58 -6.37
C PHE A 48 -2.88 -4.77 -6.82
N CYS A 49 -2.70 -3.97 -7.87
CA CYS A 49 -3.77 -3.14 -8.41
C CYS A 49 -3.54 -2.79 -9.89
N ASP A 50 -4.57 -2.20 -10.49
CA ASP A 50 -4.56 -1.69 -11.87
C ASP A 50 -4.91 -0.20 -11.88
N PRO A 51 -3.95 0.69 -11.55
CA PRO A 51 -4.20 2.12 -11.55
C PRO A 51 -4.39 2.62 -12.99
N SER A 52 -5.24 3.63 -13.14
CA SER A 52 -5.27 4.47 -14.33
C SER A 52 -3.93 5.21 -14.50
N PRO A 53 -3.62 5.72 -15.70
CA PRO A 53 -2.40 6.50 -15.91
C PRO A 53 -2.27 7.72 -14.98
N GLU A 54 -3.39 8.36 -14.63
CA GLU A 54 -3.42 9.52 -13.73
C GLU A 54 -3.07 9.10 -12.29
N GLU A 55 -3.65 8.01 -11.80
CA GLU A 55 -3.32 7.43 -10.50
C GLU A 55 -1.87 6.97 -10.43
N ALA A 56 -1.36 6.35 -11.50
CA ALA A 56 0.04 5.89 -11.57
C ALA A 56 1.04 7.04 -11.44
N VAL A 57 0.75 8.22 -12.00
CA VAL A 57 1.59 9.42 -11.86
C VAL A 57 1.63 9.90 -10.40
N VAL A 58 0.49 9.90 -9.72
CA VAL A 58 0.42 10.32 -8.31
C VAL A 58 1.14 9.31 -7.41
N ILE A 59 0.92 8.00 -7.64
CA ILE A 59 1.58 6.91 -6.91
C ILE A 59 3.10 6.99 -7.05
N ALA A 60 3.62 7.25 -8.25
CA ALA A 60 5.06 7.37 -8.49
C ALA A 60 5.72 8.56 -7.76
N GLY A 61 4.93 9.53 -7.31
CA GLY A 61 5.40 10.67 -6.51
C GLY A 61 5.42 10.41 -5.00
N ASP A 62 4.84 9.31 -4.51
CA ASP A 62 4.78 8.99 -3.09
C ASP A 62 5.97 8.15 -2.66
N ALA A 63 6.84 8.72 -1.81
CA ALA A 63 8.05 8.04 -1.34
C ALA A 63 7.78 6.78 -0.49
N ARG A 64 6.54 6.56 -0.04
CA ARG A 64 6.11 5.36 0.69
C ARG A 64 5.78 4.19 -0.23
N ILE A 65 5.84 4.39 -1.55
CA ILE A 65 5.37 3.41 -2.54
C ILE A 65 6.46 3.21 -3.62
N GLU A 66 6.85 1.95 -3.83
CA GLU A 66 7.82 1.55 -4.83
C GLU A 66 7.20 0.55 -5.81
N VAL A 67 7.34 0.80 -7.12
CA VAL A 67 6.98 -0.17 -8.17
C VAL A 67 7.95 -1.34 -8.17
N ILE A 68 7.41 -2.55 -8.14
CA ILE A 68 8.20 -3.80 -8.15
C ILE A 68 8.11 -4.51 -9.52
N ALA A 69 6.93 -4.56 -10.13
CA ALA A 69 6.69 -5.26 -11.40
C ALA A 69 5.42 -4.75 -12.12
#